data_AF-Q257W5-F1
#
_entry.id   AF-Q257W5-F1
#
_cell.length_a   1.000
_cell.length_b   1.000
_cell.length_c   1.000
_cell.angle_alpha   90.00
_cell.angle_beta   90.00
_cell.angle_gamma   90.00
#
_symmetry.space_group_name_H-M   'P 1'
#
loop_
_entity.id
_entity.type
_entity.pdbx_description
1 polymer ?
#
loop_
_entity_poly.entity_id
_entity_poly.type
_entity_poly.pdbx_seq_one_letter_code
_entity_poly.pdbx_strand_id
1 'polypeptide(L)'
;GLYRISGRNGFSPEGKIYRCGINVTSEIEVEVEDEEVTPDNMRYAFTRLVQASALCNMAVIKKGKGNDEWHAIGDPTESALQVFAHKAGLPKSVLTAEPFKFELVQEYAFDTELKRMSVVCKEKSTDAYYVFLKGATESVLNQCTKIQFGENEANLDREKFGPELYNELEKLASKGMRVLSLAYRRVIKTDIEILKWTREKADADMIFLGLVGIYDPPRPESKAAIQRCFGAGIEVHMLTGDHPTTAAAIAKEIGILPLLWSPELENEGKFNSQLVMTAAQFDAL
;
A
#
# COMPACT_ATOMS: atom_id res chain seq x y z
N GLY A 1 10.52 9.46 5.16
CA GLY A 1 9.76 10.72 5.26
C GLY A 1 8.30 10.40 5.09
N LEU A 2 7.42 11.09 5.83
CA LEU A 2 5.98 10.87 5.79
C LEU A 2 5.35 11.72 4.67
N TYR A 3 4.36 11.16 3.97
CA TYR A 3 3.64 11.85 2.91
C TYR A 3 2.13 11.72 3.12
N ARG A 4 1.39 12.80 2.87
CA ARG A 4 -0.07 12.85 2.88
C ARG A 4 -0.59 13.12 1.49
N ILE A 5 -1.58 12.34 1.07
CA ILE A 5 -2.24 12.48 -0.23
C ILE A 5 -3.63 13.07 0.00
N SER A 6 -3.93 14.17 -0.69
CA SER A 6 -5.27 14.77 -0.72
C SER A 6 -6.04 14.36 -1.96
N GLY A 7 -7.32 14.71 -2.01
CA GLY A 7 -8.20 14.49 -3.15
C GLY A 7 -9.63 14.24 -2.70
N ARG A 8 -10.56 14.29 -3.65
CA ARG A 8 -11.97 13.99 -3.43
C ARG A 8 -12.26 12.51 -3.68
N ASN A 9 -13.35 12.03 -3.11
CA ASN A 9 -13.77 10.62 -3.10
C ASN A 9 -13.73 9.98 -4.50
N GLY A 10 -13.38 8.68 -4.54
CA GLY A 10 -13.46 7.85 -5.74
C GLY A 10 -12.18 7.80 -6.56
N PHE A 11 -12.32 7.59 -7.87
CA PHE A 11 -11.20 7.36 -8.79
C PHE A 11 -10.67 8.62 -9.46
N SER A 12 -11.08 9.81 -8.98
CA SER A 12 -10.58 11.08 -9.51
C SER A 12 -9.10 11.24 -9.16
N PRO A 13 -8.22 11.47 -10.16
CA PRO A 13 -6.82 11.79 -9.93
C PRO A 13 -6.59 13.23 -9.47
N GLU A 14 -7.65 13.97 -9.11
CA GLU A 14 -7.55 15.29 -8.52
C GLU A 14 -7.06 15.22 -7.07
N GLY A 15 -6.03 15.98 -6.76
CA GLY A 15 -5.44 16.05 -5.44
C GLY A 15 -3.98 16.44 -5.50
N LYS A 16 -3.42 16.72 -4.31
CA LYS A 16 -2.03 17.10 -4.10
C LYS A 16 -1.37 16.13 -3.14
N ILE A 17 -0.06 15.94 -3.30
CA ILE A 17 0.78 15.18 -2.39
C ILE A 17 1.58 16.18 -1.57
N TYR A 18 1.65 15.96 -0.27
CA TYR A 18 2.43 16.78 0.65
C TYR A 18 3.45 15.91 1.37
N ARG A 19 4.70 16.36 1.41
CA ARG A 19 5.74 15.79 2.27
C ARG A 19 5.61 16.45 3.63
N CYS A 20 5.27 15.65 4.65
CA CYS A 20 5.08 16.17 5.99
C CYS A 20 6.41 16.50 6.63
N GLY A 21 6.51 17.74 7.12
CA GLY A 21 7.69 18.28 7.76
C GLY A 21 7.84 17.74 9.18
N ILE A 22 8.60 16.66 9.34
CA ILE A 22 9.03 16.16 10.65
C ILE A 22 10.54 16.29 10.71
N ASN A 23 11.04 17.26 11.46
CA ASN A 23 12.45 17.32 11.84
C ASN A 23 12.57 16.80 13.27
N VAL A 24 13.08 15.59 13.43
CA VAL A 24 13.48 15.07 14.74
C VAL A 24 14.95 15.43 14.93
N THR A 25 15.19 16.58 15.54
CA THR A 25 16.52 16.91 16.08
C THR A 25 16.45 16.83 17.60
N SER A 26 17.08 15.78 18.16
CA SER A 26 17.38 15.59 19.59
C SER A 26 16.45 16.30 20.58
N GLU A 27 15.25 15.75 20.76
CA GLU A 27 14.25 16.11 21.78
C GLU A 27 13.29 17.28 21.48
N ILE A 28 13.31 17.88 20.28
CA ILE A 28 12.29 18.86 19.86
C ILE A 28 11.73 18.47 18.49
N GLU A 29 10.45 18.10 18.45
CA GLU A 29 9.69 18.04 17.19
C GLU A 29 9.35 19.48 16.78
N VAL A 30 10.04 19.97 15.75
CA VAL A 30 9.67 21.23 15.09
C VAL A 30 8.78 20.86 13.92
N GLU A 31 7.50 21.22 13.99
CA GLU A 31 6.59 21.16 12.84
C GLU A 31 7.12 22.11 11.77
N VAL A 32 7.57 21.54 10.65
CA VAL A 32 7.90 22.30 9.44
C VAL A 32 6.66 22.24 8.55
N GLU A 33 6.35 23.34 7.87
CA GLU A 33 5.22 23.37 6.93
C GLU A 33 5.31 22.22 5.92
N ASP A 34 4.15 21.60 5.65
CA ASP A 34 3.98 20.59 4.61
C ASP A 34 4.45 21.15 3.26
N GLU A 35 5.36 20.45 2.58
CA GLU A 35 5.82 20.85 1.26
C GLU A 35 5.05 20.08 0.18
N GLU A 36 4.41 20.79 -0.75
CA GLU A 36 3.76 20.16 -1.90
C GLU A 36 4.79 19.45 -2.78
N VAL A 37 4.54 18.17 -3.08
CA VAL A 37 5.37 17.34 -3.94
C VAL A 37 4.82 17.35 -5.35
N THR A 38 5.67 17.78 -6.27
CA THR A 38 5.45 17.83 -7.72
C THR A 38 6.51 16.97 -8.40
N PRO A 39 6.37 16.66 -9.70
CA PRO A 39 7.43 15.97 -10.45
C PRO A 39 8.81 16.64 -10.36
N ASP A 40 8.88 17.96 -10.19
CA ASP A 40 10.12 18.74 -10.21
C ASP A 40 10.92 18.69 -8.89
N ASN A 41 10.24 18.47 -7.75
CA ASN A 41 10.88 18.38 -6.43
C ASN A 41 10.77 16.98 -5.79
N MET A 42 10.34 15.99 -6.58
CA MET A 42 10.16 14.62 -6.11
C MET A 42 11.50 13.97 -5.76
N ARG A 43 11.64 13.52 -4.50
CA ARG A 43 12.87 12.82 -4.06
C ARG A 43 12.96 11.42 -4.68
N TYR A 44 14.18 10.98 -4.97
CA TYR A 44 14.47 9.70 -5.60
C TYR A 44 13.71 8.50 -5.01
N ALA A 45 13.78 8.29 -3.68
CA ALA A 45 13.07 7.21 -3.01
C ALA A 45 11.55 7.24 -3.25
N PHE A 46 10.95 8.44 -3.21
CA PHE A 46 9.53 8.62 -3.44
C PHE A 46 9.17 8.39 -4.91
N THR A 47 10.00 8.86 -5.85
CA THR A 47 9.86 8.56 -7.28
C THR A 47 9.82 7.05 -7.53
N ARG A 48 10.71 6.28 -6.90
CA ARG A 48 10.72 4.81 -7.01
C ARG A 48 9.47 4.17 -6.42
N LEU A 49 8.97 4.70 -5.30
CA LEU A 49 7.72 4.24 -4.68
C LEU A 49 6.50 4.50 -5.60
N VAL A 50 6.44 5.69 -6.22
CA VAL A 50 5.40 6.03 -7.21
C VAL A 50 5.49 5.12 -8.43
N GLN A 51 6.70 4.88 -8.97
CA GLN A 51 6.91 3.97 -10.09
C GLN A 51 6.50 2.54 -9.75
N ALA A 52 6.85 2.04 -8.56
CA ALA A 52 6.42 0.72 -8.09
C ALA A 52 4.88 0.63 -8.02
N SER A 53 4.23 1.69 -7.50
CA SER A 53 2.77 1.80 -7.42
C SER A 53 2.09 1.77 -8.79
N ALA A 54 2.71 2.40 -9.78
CA ALA A 54 2.17 2.55 -11.14
C ALA A 54 2.45 1.33 -12.04
N LEU A 55 3.63 0.73 -11.94
CA LEU A 55 4.10 -0.32 -12.86
C LEU A 55 3.75 -1.73 -12.36
N CYS A 56 3.92 -2.01 -11.06
CA CYS A 56 3.48 -3.25 -10.44
C CYS A 56 1.99 -3.21 -10.13
N ASN A 57 1.18 -3.07 -11.17
CA ASN A 57 -0.25 -2.73 -11.03
C ASN A 57 -1.01 -3.01 -12.34
N MET A 58 -2.11 -3.75 -12.30
CA MET A 58 -2.91 -4.08 -13.49
C MET A 58 -4.14 -3.18 -13.67
N ALA A 59 -4.47 -2.35 -12.70
CA ALA A 59 -5.56 -1.42 -12.81
C ALA A 59 -5.29 -0.30 -13.83
N VAL A 60 -6.37 0.20 -14.42
CA VAL A 60 -6.36 1.32 -15.36
C VAL A 60 -7.40 2.35 -14.93
N ILE A 61 -6.98 3.61 -14.84
CA ILE A 61 -7.85 4.75 -14.56
C ILE A 61 -8.20 5.41 -15.89
N LYS A 62 -9.50 5.54 -16.19
CA LYS A 62 -10.01 6.12 -17.43
C LYS A 62 -11.03 7.21 -17.13
N LYS A 63 -11.02 8.25 -17.96
CA LYS A 63 -12.07 9.27 -17.97
C LYS A 63 -13.20 8.83 -18.91
N GLY A 64 -14.43 8.85 -18.43
CA GLY A 64 -15.64 8.49 -19.16
C GLY A 64 -15.86 9.41 -20.36
N LYS A 65 -16.20 8.83 -21.51
CA LYS A 65 -16.54 9.58 -22.73
C LYS A 65 -17.98 10.10 -22.64
N GLY A 66 -18.20 11.18 -21.89
CA GLY A 66 -19.50 11.89 -21.92
C GLY A 66 -19.90 12.62 -20.63
N ASN A 67 -19.44 12.16 -19.46
CA ASN A 67 -19.79 12.75 -18.16
C ASN A 67 -18.56 13.29 -17.40
N ASP A 68 -17.36 13.21 -17.98
CA ASP A 68 -16.10 13.57 -17.34
C ASP A 68 -15.79 12.81 -16.03
N GLU A 69 -16.54 11.74 -15.72
CA GLU A 69 -16.31 10.94 -14.52
C GLU A 69 -15.10 10.01 -14.70
N TRP A 70 -14.37 9.80 -13.61
CA TRP A 70 -13.27 8.86 -13.59
C TRP A 70 -13.75 7.49 -13.14
N HIS A 71 -13.36 6.46 -13.89
CA HIS A 71 -13.65 5.08 -13.60
C HIS A 71 -12.35 4.28 -13.55
N ALA A 72 -12.31 3.31 -12.64
CA ALA A 72 -11.22 2.35 -12.56
C ALA A 72 -11.66 1.00 -13.13
N ILE A 73 -10.74 0.33 -13.81
CA ILE A 73 -10.85 -1.06 -14.24
C ILE A 73 -9.73 -1.81 -13.52
N GLY A 74 -10.07 -2.75 -12.65
CA GLY A 74 -9.13 -3.44 -11.76
C GLY A 74 -9.71 -3.56 -10.36
N ASP A 75 -8.97 -4.16 -9.43
CA ASP A 75 -9.41 -4.21 -8.03
C ASP A 75 -9.24 -2.84 -7.33
N PRO A 76 -9.97 -2.58 -6.23
CA PRO A 76 -9.92 -1.29 -5.54
C PRO A 76 -8.52 -0.90 -5.04
N THR A 77 -7.71 -1.86 -4.62
CA THR A 77 -6.37 -1.61 -4.06
C THR A 77 -5.43 -1.12 -5.16
N GLU A 78 -5.41 -1.82 -6.29
CA GLU A 78 -4.64 -1.42 -7.46
C GLU A 78 -5.13 -0.10 -8.05
N SER A 79 -6.44 0.10 -8.08
CA SER A 79 -7.06 1.34 -8.56
C SER A 79 -6.62 2.53 -7.71
N ALA A 80 -6.60 2.40 -6.39
CA ALA A 80 -6.11 3.44 -5.48
C ALA A 80 -4.62 3.77 -5.72
N LEU A 81 -3.78 2.77 -5.94
CA LEU A 81 -2.36 2.98 -6.27
C LEU A 81 -2.17 3.67 -7.63
N GLN A 82 -3.00 3.39 -8.63
CA GLN A 82 -2.97 4.14 -9.89
C GLN A 82 -3.42 5.58 -9.70
N VAL A 83 -4.51 5.82 -8.96
CA VAL A 83 -4.96 7.19 -8.65
C VAL A 83 -3.85 7.96 -7.93
N PHE A 84 -3.15 7.32 -7.00
CA PHE A 84 -1.95 7.88 -6.37
C PHE A 84 -0.86 8.22 -7.39
N ALA A 85 -0.53 7.31 -8.31
CA ALA A 85 0.46 7.55 -9.35
C ALA A 85 0.07 8.69 -10.30
N HIS A 86 -1.22 8.81 -10.63
CA HIS A 86 -1.76 9.94 -11.39
C HIS A 86 -1.56 11.28 -10.65
N LYS A 87 -1.89 11.35 -9.35
CA LYS A 87 -1.67 12.55 -8.51
C LYS A 87 -0.20 12.93 -8.42
N ALA A 88 0.69 11.94 -8.46
CA ALA A 88 2.13 12.14 -8.47
C ALA A 88 2.70 12.56 -9.85
N GLY A 89 1.86 12.62 -10.90
CA GLY A 89 2.29 12.95 -12.26
C GLY A 89 3.03 11.84 -12.99
N LEU A 90 3.07 10.62 -12.43
CA LEU A 90 3.73 9.45 -13.01
C LEU A 90 2.77 8.25 -13.13
N PRO A 91 1.57 8.42 -13.73
CA PRO A 91 0.70 7.28 -13.97
C PRO A 91 1.34 6.29 -14.94
N LYS A 92 0.82 5.05 -14.95
CA LYS A 92 1.35 3.99 -15.83
C LYS A 92 1.44 4.44 -17.30
N SER A 93 0.44 5.18 -17.79
CA SER A 93 0.41 5.71 -19.16
C SER A 93 1.53 6.69 -19.49
N VAL A 94 2.06 7.43 -18.51
CA VAL A 94 3.22 8.31 -18.68
C VAL A 94 4.51 7.50 -18.65
N LEU A 95 4.62 6.55 -17.72
CA LEU A 95 5.82 5.72 -17.58
C LEU A 95 6.06 4.77 -18.76
N THR A 96 4.99 4.30 -19.42
CA THR A 96 5.11 3.46 -20.63
C THR A 96 5.28 4.25 -21.92
N ALA A 97 5.13 5.59 -21.88
CA ALA A 97 5.34 6.50 -22.99
C ALA A 97 6.74 7.14 -22.96
N GLU A 98 7.04 7.97 -23.96
CA GLU A 98 8.25 8.82 -23.94
C GLU A 98 8.21 9.80 -22.75
N PRO A 99 9.35 10.07 -22.09
CA PRO A 99 10.71 9.61 -22.42
C PRO A 99 11.14 8.30 -21.75
N PHE A 100 10.33 7.75 -20.83
CA PHE A 100 10.75 6.61 -19.99
C PHE A 100 10.69 5.27 -20.72
N LYS A 101 9.57 5.02 -21.43
CA LYS A 101 9.33 3.81 -22.21
C LYS A 101 9.56 2.53 -21.40
N PHE A 102 8.97 2.45 -20.20
CA PHE A 102 8.90 1.19 -19.46
C PHE A 102 8.06 0.17 -20.25
N GLU A 103 8.63 -1.01 -20.50
CA GLU A 103 7.95 -2.15 -21.12
C GLU A 103 7.82 -3.28 -20.11
N LEU A 104 6.62 -3.83 -19.94
CA LEU A 104 6.42 -5.02 -19.13
C LEU A 104 7.04 -6.23 -19.83
N VAL A 105 7.98 -6.89 -19.16
CA VAL A 105 8.70 -8.06 -19.67
C VAL A 105 8.11 -9.35 -19.11
N GLN A 106 7.83 -9.35 -17.81
CA GLN A 106 7.29 -10.50 -17.10
C GLN A 106 6.41 -10.04 -15.94
N GLU A 107 5.31 -10.75 -15.73
CA GLU A 107 4.42 -10.55 -14.60
C GLU A 107 4.38 -11.81 -13.75
N TYR A 108 4.44 -11.62 -12.43
CA TYR A 108 4.04 -12.62 -11.46
C TYR A 108 2.87 -12.06 -10.67
N ALA A 109 1.66 -12.45 -11.07
CA ALA A 109 0.39 -12.00 -10.51
C ALA A 109 0.28 -12.26 -9.00
N PHE A 110 -0.58 -11.51 -8.31
CA PHE A 110 -0.74 -11.65 -6.86
C PHE A 110 -1.04 -13.10 -6.46
N ASP A 111 -0.25 -13.59 -5.50
CA ASP A 111 -0.41 -14.91 -4.92
C ASP A 111 -0.92 -14.78 -3.48
N THR A 112 -2.01 -15.46 -3.14
CA THR A 112 -2.67 -15.34 -1.83
C THR A 112 -1.86 -15.95 -0.69
N GLU A 113 -1.07 -17.00 -0.96
CA GLU A 113 -0.22 -17.65 0.05
C GLU A 113 1.02 -16.78 0.31
N LEU A 114 1.66 -16.31 -0.76
CA LEU A 114 2.81 -15.43 -0.66
C LEU A 114 2.42 -14.00 -0.27
N LYS A 115 1.17 -13.59 -0.48
CA LYS A 115 0.63 -12.24 -0.22
C LYS A 115 1.43 -11.13 -0.92
N ARG A 116 1.93 -11.38 -2.14
CA ARG A 116 2.71 -10.42 -2.93
C ARG A 116 2.56 -10.61 -4.44
N MET A 117 2.85 -9.54 -5.17
CA MET A 117 2.86 -9.44 -6.63
C MET A 117 4.16 -8.76 -7.09
N SER A 118 4.74 -9.21 -8.19
CA SER A 118 5.89 -8.56 -8.82
C SER A 118 5.76 -8.44 -10.34
N VAL A 119 6.43 -7.45 -10.89
CA VAL A 119 6.62 -7.28 -12.33
C VAL A 119 8.08 -7.01 -12.64
N VAL A 120 8.52 -7.48 -13.80
CA VAL A 120 9.80 -7.09 -14.39
C VAL A 120 9.52 -6.16 -15.56
N CYS A 121 10.08 -4.96 -15.52
CA CYS A 121 9.97 -3.96 -16.56
C CYS A 121 11.34 -3.64 -17.15
N LYS A 122 11.40 -3.39 -18.46
CA LYS A 122 12.58 -2.84 -19.14
C LYS A 122 12.39 -1.35 -19.34
N GLU A 123 13.29 -0.52 -18.86
CA GLU A 123 13.34 0.91 -19.17
C GLU A 123 14.16 1.10 -20.46
N LYS A 124 13.50 1.39 -21.59
CA LYS A 124 14.21 1.46 -22.89
C LYS A 124 15.21 2.61 -23.00
N SER A 125 15.01 3.70 -22.24
CA SER A 125 15.89 4.87 -22.29
C SER A 125 17.27 4.60 -21.68
N THR A 126 17.34 3.74 -20.66
CA THR A 126 18.58 3.40 -19.93
C THR A 126 19.08 1.98 -20.22
N ASP A 127 18.31 1.19 -20.96
CA ASP A 127 18.50 -0.24 -21.19
C ASP A 127 18.63 -1.06 -19.90
N ALA A 128 18.04 -0.58 -18.79
CA ALA A 128 18.04 -1.26 -17.51
C ALA A 128 16.73 -2.01 -17.26
N TYR A 129 16.81 -3.09 -16.48
CA TYR A 129 15.65 -3.80 -15.99
C TYR A 129 15.34 -3.40 -14.55
N TYR A 130 14.05 -3.35 -14.24
CA TYR A 130 13.53 -3.04 -12.92
C TYR A 130 12.57 -4.15 -12.52
N VAL A 131 12.78 -4.72 -11.35
CA VAL A 131 11.75 -5.52 -10.67
C VAL A 131 11.04 -4.61 -9.69
N PHE A 132 9.71 -4.57 -9.74
CA PHE A 132 8.88 -3.89 -8.76
C PHE A 132 8.03 -4.92 -8.02
N LEU A 133 7.95 -4.80 -6.70
CA LEU A 133 7.24 -5.72 -5.82
C LEU A 133 6.30 -4.95 -4.91
N LYS A 134 5.10 -5.49 -4.70
CA LYS A 134 4.15 -5.01 -3.70
C LYS A 134 3.50 -6.18 -2.95
N GLY A 135 3.08 -5.94 -1.72
CA GLY A 135 2.36 -6.95 -0.95
C GLY A 135 2.27 -6.62 0.53
N ALA A 136 1.93 -7.65 1.30
CA ALA A 136 1.96 -7.61 2.76
C ALA A 136 3.38 -7.31 3.26
N THR A 137 3.49 -6.54 4.34
CA THR A 137 4.78 -6.01 4.83
C THR A 137 5.80 -7.10 5.13
N GLU A 138 5.43 -8.13 5.89
CA GLU A 138 6.33 -9.25 6.17
C GLU A 138 6.80 -9.95 4.89
N SER A 139 5.88 -10.19 3.95
CA SER A 139 6.19 -10.86 2.70
C SER A 139 7.19 -10.08 1.85
N VAL A 140 7.03 -8.75 1.77
CA VAL A 140 7.93 -7.87 1.03
C VAL A 140 9.28 -7.73 1.75
N LEU A 141 9.28 -7.51 3.06
CA LEU A 141 10.52 -7.39 3.84
C LEU A 141 11.36 -8.65 3.77
N ASN A 142 10.73 -9.83 3.76
CA ASN A 142 11.41 -11.11 3.64
C ASN A 142 12.23 -11.24 2.36
N GLN A 143 11.88 -10.46 1.33
CA GLN A 143 12.56 -10.41 0.04
C GLN A 143 13.58 -9.28 -0.08
N CYS A 144 13.62 -8.37 0.90
CA CYS A 144 14.52 -7.23 0.90
C CYS A 144 15.83 -7.54 1.62
N THR A 145 16.94 -7.13 0.99
CA THR A 145 18.29 -7.12 1.57
C THR A 145 18.79 -5.69 1.83
N LYS A 146 18.12 -4.70 1.24
CA LYS A 146 18.44 -3.28 1.32
C LYS A 146 17.21 -2.43 1.56
N ILE A 147 17.43 -1.17 1.90
CA ILE A 147 16.42 -0.13 2.05
C ILE A 147 16.90 1.16 1.38
N GLN A 148 15.97 1.90 0.77
CA GLN A 148 16.24 3.19 0.14
C GLN A 148 16.00 4.34 1.13
N PHE A 149 17.06 5.07 1.49
CA PHE A 149 17.01 6.30 2.29
C PHE A 149 17.34 7.51 1.43
N GLY A 150 16.31 8.20 0.94
CA GLY A 150 16.51 9.33 0.02
C GLY A 150 17.20 8.86 -1.26
N GLU A 151 18.40 9.35 -1.53
CA GLU A 151 19.19 8.94 -2.71
C GLU A 151 20.09 7.72 -2.43
N ASN A 152 20.30 7.35 -1.17
CA ASN A 152 21.24 6.30 -0.79
C ASN A 152 20.52 4.97 -0.50
N GLU A 153 21.19 3.87 -0.84
CA GLU A 153 20.82 2.53 -0.39
C GLU A 153 21.62 2.16 0.86
N ALA A 154 20.99 1.48 1.82
CA ALA A 154 21.66 0.88 2.96
C ALA A 154 21.26 -0.60 3.09
N ASN A 155 22.11 -1.40 3.74
CA ASN A 155 21.74 -2.77 4.10
C ASN A 155 20.55 -2.75 5.05
N LEU A 156 19.59 -3.63 4.82
CA LEU A 156 18.42 -3.76 5.67
C LEU A 156 18.76 -4.61 6.89
N ASP A 157 19.05 -3.93 8.01
CA ASP A 157 19.10 -4.55 9.33
C ASP A 157 17.69 -4.64 9.90
N ARG A 158 17.12 -5.85 9.89
CA ARG A 158 15.72 -6.08 10.31
C ARG A 158 15.54 -5.92 11.82
N GLU A 159 16.55 -6.19 12.62
CA GLU A 159 16.45 -6.04 14.08
C GLU A 159 16.43 -4.58 14.47
N LYS A 160 17.22 -3.75 13.77
CA LYS A 160 17.25 -2.30 14.01
C LYS A 160 16.07 -1.56 13.39
N PHE A 161 15.69 -1.89 12.16
CA PHE A 161 14.65 -1.17 11.41
C PHE A 161 13.24 -1.69 11.66
N GLY A 162 13.09 -2.98 11.98
CA GLY A 162 11.81 -3.64 12.19
C GLY A 162 10.90 -2.90 13.17
N PRO A 163 11.35 -2.59 14.41
CA PRO A 163 10.49 -1.95 15.41
C PRO A 163 9.90 -0.61 14.97
N GLU A 164 10.69 0.26 14.35
CA GLU A 164 10.23 1.57 13.85
C GLU A 164 9.21 1.38 12.70
N LEU A 165 9.50 0.46 11.78
CA LEU A 165 8.61 0.16 10.67
C LEU A 165 7.26 -0.40 11.12
N TYR A 166 7.26 -1.35 12.06
CA TYR A 166 6.02 -1.94 12.57
C TYR A 166 5.22 -0.93 13.38
N ASN A 167 5.88 -0.01 14.09
CA ASN A 167 5.19 1.10 14.75
C ASN A 167 4.45 2.00 13.74
N GLU A 168 5.08 2.35 12.61
CA GLU A 168 4.42 3.11 11.55
C GLU A 168 3.31 2.31 10.85
N LEU A 169 3.49 1.00 10.67
CA LEU A 169 2.45 0.11 10.17
C LEU A 169 1.23 0.13 11.09
N GLU A 170 1.41 -0.02 12.40
CA GLU A 170 0.33 0.02 13.39
C GLU A 170 -0.37 1.38 13.44
N LYS A 171 0.38 2.49 13.31
CA LYS A 171 -0.20 3.84 13.22
C LYS A 171 -1.09 4.03 11.99
N LEU A 172 -0.75 3.41 10.86
CA LEU A 172 -1.60 3.44 9.66
C LEU A 172 -2.80 2.50 9.82
N ALA A 173 -2.56 1.27 10.30
CA ALA A 173 -3.59 0.25 10.47
C ALA A 173 -4.67 0.67 11.49
N SER A 174 -4.27 1.28 12.61
CA SER A 174 -5.20 1.82 13.63
C SER A 174 -6.12 2.94 13.12
N LYS A 175 -5.78 3.57 11.99
CA LYS A 175 -6.65 4.52 11.28
C LYS A 175 -7.61 3.86 10.28
N GLY A 176 -7.72 2.52 10.32
CA GLY A 176 -8.53 1.76 9.36
C GLY A 176 -7.93 1.71 7.96
N MET A 177 -6.64 2.00 7.79
CA MET A 177 -5.99 1.92 6.48
C MET A 177 -5.51 0.50 6.20
N ARG A 178 -5.72 0.02 4.98
CA ARG A 178 -5.01 -1.13 4.41
C ARG A 178 -3.58 -0.71 4.09
N VAL A 179 -2.60 -1.38 4.68
CA VAL A 179 -1.18 -1.05 4.50
C VAL A 179 -0.54 -2.02 3.51
N LEU A 180 0.14 -1.49 2.49
CA LEU A 180 0.99 -2.26 1.58
C LEU A 180 2.44 -1.82 1.71
N SER A 181 3.35 -2.76 1.53
CA SER A 181 4.78 -2.48 1.36
C SER A 181 5.17 -2.51 -0.11
N LEU A 182 6.07 -1.62 -0.50
CA LEU A 182 6.64 -1.55 -1.84
C LEU A 182 8.15 -1.73 -1.80
N ALA A 183 8.67 -2.41 -2.81
CA ALA A 183 10.11 -2.61 -3.00
C ALA A 183 10.45 -2.62 -4.49
N TYR A 184 11.72 -2.39 -4.80
CA TYR A 184 12.22 -2.49 -6.17
C TYR A 184 13.64 -3.05 -6.21
N ARG A 185 14.07 -3.48 -7.41
CA ARG A 185 15.45 -3.84 -7.69
C ARG A 185 15.81 -3.43 -9.10
N ARG A 186 16.92 -2.71 -9.26
CA ARG A 186 17.48 -2.38 -10.58
C ARG A 186 18.52 -3.43 -10.99
N VAL A 187 18.46 -3.86 -12.24
CA VAL A 187 19.33 -4.90 -12.80
C VAL A 187 19.97 -4.35 -14.09
N ILE A 188 21.30 -4.21 -14.08
CA ILE A 188 22.06 -3.51 -15.13
C ILE A 188 22.74 -4.50 -16.10
N LYS A 189 22.71 -5.82 -15.83
CA LYS A 189 23.42 -6.82 -16.66
C LYS A 189 22.56 -7.29 -17.84
N THR A 190 23.13 -7.19 -19.04
CA THR A 190 22.52 -7.53 -20.34
C THR A 190 22.48 -9.02 -20.65
N ASP A 191 23.32 -9.84 -20.01
CA ASP A 191 23.41 -11.30 -20.27
C ASP A 191 22.44 -12.14 -19.41
N ILE A 192 21.38 -11.52 -18.91
CA ILE A 192 20.41 -12.19 -18.05
C ILE A 192 19.23 -12.62 -18.88
N GLU A 193 18.98 -13.94 -18.94
CA GLU A 193 17.77 -14.53 -19.51
C GLU A 193 16.56 -14.28 -18.59
N ILE A 194 16.10 -13.02 -18.51
CA ILE A 194 15.03 -12.57 -17.62
C ILE A 194 13.73 -13.35 -17.84
N LEU A 195 13.42 -13.70 -19.09
CA LEU A 195 12.24 -14.49 -19.44
C LEU A 195 12.25 -15.91 -18.83
N LYS A 196 13.41 -16.39 -18.36
CA LYS A 196 13.53 -17.70 -17.68
C LYS A 196 13.55 -17.57 -16.16
N TRP A 197 13.35 -16.37 -15.61
CA TRP A 197 13.33 -16.20 -14.17
C TRP A 197 12.11 -16.89 -13.57
N THR A 198 12.32 -17.53 -12.42
CA THR A 198 11.23 -17.92 -11.53
C THR A 198 10.83 -16.70 -10.68
N ARG A 199 9.67 -16.79 -10.02
CA ARG A 199 9.24 -15.75 -9.09
C ARG A 199 10.29 -15.50 -8.01
N GLU A 200 10.85 -16.56 -7.42
CA GLU A 200 11.82 -16.47 -6.32
C GLU A 200 13.07 -15.71 -6.76
N LYS A 201 13.52 -15.94 -7.99
CA LYS A 201 14.66 -15.22 -8.56
C LYS A 201 14.33 -13.76 -8.84
N ALA A 202 13.12 -13.48 -9.33
CA ALA A 202 12.68 -12.11 -9.60
C ALA A 202 12.51 -11.31 -8.30
N ASP A 203 11.92 -11.93 -7.28
CA ASP A 203 11.62 -11.30 -5.98
C ASP A 203 12.84 -11.23 -5.04
N ALA A 204 14.00 -11.81 -5.37
CA ALA A 204 15.17 -11.77 -4.49
C ALA A 204 15.90 -10.41 -4.44
N ASP A 205 16.66 -10.17 -3.37
CA ASP A 205 17.60 -9.04 -3.21
C ASP A 205 16.96 -7.65 -3.43
N MET A 206 15.74 -7.48 -2.95
CA MET A 206 14.98 -6.26 -3.16
C MET A 206 15.44 -5.12 -2.25
N ILE A 207 15.18 -3.90 -2.70
CA ILE A 207 15.39 -2.66 -1.95
C ILE A 207 14.00 -2.20 -1.47
N PHE A 208 13.81 -2.19 -0.16
CA PHE A 208 12.58 -1.70 0.47
C PHE A 208 12.42 -0.19 0.23
N LEU A 209 11.22 0.24 -0.17
CA LEU A 209 10.91 1.63 -0.47
C LEU A 209 10.07 2.30 0.62
N GLY A 210 9.10 1.59 1.18
CA GLY A 210 8.22 2.14 2.21
C GLY A 210 6.83 1.52 2.24
N LEU A 211 6.00 2.10 3.10
CA LEU A 211 4.60 1.74 3.31
C LEU A 211 3.68 2.69 2.53
N VAL A 212 2.56 2.15 2.05
CA VAL A 212 1.43 2.92 1.50
C VAL A 212 0.18 2.53 2.27
N GLY A 213 -0.45 3.51 2.92
CA GLY A 213 -1.77 3.35 3.55
C GLY A 213 -2.88 3.72 2.58
N ILE A 214 -3.82 2.80 2.36
CA ILE A 214 -5.00 2.96 1.51
C ILE A 214 -6.22 2.90 2.41
N TYR A 215 -7.01 3.96 2.42
CA TYR A 215 -8.28 3.96 3.16
C TYR A 215 -9.41 3.54 2.21
N ASP A 216 -10.06 2.43 2.53
CA ASP A 216 -11.26 1.94 1.87
C ASP A 216 -12.46 2.19 2.81
N PRO A 217 -13.17 3.32 2.66
CA PRO A 217 -14.20 3.70 3.62
C PRO A 217 -15.35 2.70 3.60
N PRO A 218 -15.92 2.36 4.77
CA PRO A 218 -17.13 1.56 4.82
C PRO A 218 -18.28 2.29 4.10
N ARG A 219 -19.25 1.51 3.60
CA ARG A 219 -20.40 2.09 2.93
C ARG A 219 -21.19 2.97 3.92
N PRO A 220 -21.70 4.15 3.50
CA PRO A 220 -22.43 5.05 4.41
C PRO A 220 -23.60 4.37 5.13
N GLU A 221 -24.24 3.40 4.49
CA GLU A 221 -25.36 2.63 5.04
C GLU A 221 -24.95 1.53 6.04
N SER A 222 -23.67 1.12 6.07
CA SER A 222 -23.20 -0.03 6.86
C SER A 222 -23.52 0.13 8.34
N LYS A 223 -23.21 1.29 8.93
CA LYS A 223 -23.41 1.55 10.35
C LYS A 223 -24.88 1.46 10.76
N ALA A 224 -25.77 2.06 9.98
CA ALA A 224 -27.21 2.03 10.24
C ALA A 224 -27.80 0.62 10.04
N ALA A 225 -27.27 -0.17 9.12
CA ALA A 225 -27.66 -1.57 8.94
C ALA A 225 -27.26 -2.41 10.16
N ILE A 226 -26.01 -2.28 10.62
CA ILE A 226 -25.48 -3.02 11.78
C ILE A 226 -26.28 -2.70 13.05
N GLN A 227 -26.60 -1.42 13.30
CA GLN A 227 -27.41 -1.03 14.44
C GLN A 227 -28.82 -1.64 14.42
N ARG A 228 -29.44 -1.78 13.25
CA ARG A 228 -30.74 -2.46 13.11
C ARG A 228 -30.64 -3.95 13.40
N CYS A 229 -29.56 -4.62 12.96
CA CYS A 229 -29.31 -6.01 13.30
C CYS A 229 -29.22 -6.21 14.82
N PHE A 230 -28.41 -5.40 15.51
CA PHE A 230 -28.31 -5.48 16.98
C PHE A 230 -29.64 -5.17 17.68
N GLY A 231 -30.39 -4.17 17.21
CA GLY A 231 -31.73 -3.85 17.74
C GLY A 231 -32.74 -4.99 17.57
N ALA A 232 -32.52 -5.88 16.60
CA ALA A 232 -33.33 -7.09 16.38
C ALA A 232 -32.78 -8.34 17.09
N GLY A 233 -31.69 -8.22 17.87
CA GLY A 233 -31.05 -9.36 18.54
C GLY A 233 -30.21 -10.25 17.61
N ILE A 234 -29.80 -9.74 16.45
CA ILE A 234 -28.96 -10.45 15.47
C ILE A 234 -27.49 -10.09 15.71
N GLU A 235 -26.64 -11.12 15.83
CA GLU A 235 -25.19 -10.95 15.93
C GLU A 235 -24.57 -10.74 14.54
N VAL A 236 -23.59 -9.84 14.45
CA VAL A 236 -22.91 -9.49 13.20
C VAL A 236 -21.42 -9.76 13.34
N HIS A 237 -20.90 -10.64 12.49
CA HIS A 237 -19.47 -10.96 12.43
C HIS A 237 -18.82 -10.30 11.21
N MET A 238 -17.62 -9.73 11.40
CA MET A 238 -16.78 -9.25 10.31
C MET A 238 -15.82 -10.35 9.88
N LEU A 239 -15.86 -10.68 8.60
CA LEU A 239 -14.89 -11.56 7.94
C LEU A 239 -14.01 -10.72 6.99
N THR A 240 -12.71 -10.66 7.22
CA THR A 240 -11.78 -9.89 6.37
C THR A 240 -10.39 -10.52 6.26
N GLY A 241 -9.68 -10.20 5.17
CA GLY A 241 -8.27 -10.54 4.95
C GLY A 241 -7.31 -9.43 5.35
N ASP A 242 -7.81 -8.31 5.88
CA ASP A 242 -6.98 -7.19 6.34
C ASP A 242 -6.20 -7.53 7.62
N HIS A 243 -5.21 -6.68 7.95
CA HIS A 243 -4.50 -6.77 9.21
C HIS A 243 -5.47 -6.66 10.40
N PRO A 244 -5.31 -7.42 11.49
CA PRO A 244 -6.23 -7.40 12.63
C PRO A 244 -6.49 -6.00 13.18
N THR A 245 -5.47 -5.15 13.29
CA THR A 245 -5.61 -3.75 13.73
C THR A 245 -6.50 -2.94 12.79
N THR A 246 -6.36 -3.11 11.47
CA THR A 246 -7.20 -2.44 10.46
C THR A 246 -8.64 -2.93 10.57
N ALA A 247 -8.84 -4.24 10.66
CA ALA A 247 -10.16 -4.85 10.80
C ALA A 247 -10.88 -4.34 12.06
N ALA A 248 -10.19 -4.33 13.20
CA ALA A 248 -10.72 -3.80 14.45
C ALA A 248 -11.06 -2.31 14.35
N ALA A 249 -10.22 -1.50 13.70
CA ALA A 249 -10.49 -0.08 13.51
C ALA A 249 -11.76 0.15 12.68
N ILE A 250 -11.93 -0.56 11.55
CA ILE A 250 -13.14 -0.48 10.73
C ILE A 250 -14.36 -1.02 11.48
N ALA A 251 -14.22 -2.14 12.21
CA ALA A 251 -15.29 -2.73 13.00
C ALA A 251 -15.80 -1.77 14.08
N LYS A 252 -14.91 -0.99 14.71
CA LYS A 252 -15.30 0.08 15.63
C LYS A 252 -16.02 1.22 14.91
N GLU A 253 -15.54 1.62 13.73
CA GLU A 253 -16.12 2.71 12.94
C GLU A 253 -17.59 2.42 12.57
N ILE A 254 -17.86 1.19 12.08
CA ILE A 254 -19.20 0.74 11.67
C ILE A 254 -20.04 0.19 12.82
N GLY A 255 -19.46 0.04 14.01
CA GLY A 255 -20.15 -0.31 15.24
C GLY A 255 -20.32 -1.79 15.52
N ILE A 256 -19.60 -2.69 14.83
CA ILE A 256 -19.52 -4.13 15.19
C ILE A 256 -18.81 -4.29 16.53
N LEU A 257 -17.70 -3.56 16.73
CA LEU A 257 -16.98 -3.52 17.99
C LEU A 257 -17.30 -2.23 18.76
N PRO A 258 -17.38 -2.28 20.10
CA PRO A 258 -17.46 -1.07 20.93
C PRO A 258 -16.22 -0.18 20.74
N LEU A 259 -16.40 1.15 20.84
CA LEU A 259 -15.29 2.10 20.72
C LEU A 259 -14.17 1.84 21.73
N LEU A 260 -14.53 1.37 22.93
CA LEU A 260 -13.61 1.03 24.01
C LEU A 260 -12.96 -0.36 23.84
N TRP A 261 -13.29 -1.14 22.82
CA TRP A 261 -12.71 -2.47 22.63
C TRP A 261 -11.18 -2.39 22.49
N SER A 262 -10.48 -3.35 23.06
CA SER A 262 -9.05 -3.60 22.83
C SER A 262 -8.76 -5.09 22.96
N PRO A 263 -7.66 -5.60 22.38
CA PRO A 263 -7.25 -6.99 22.56
C PRO A 263 -7.10 -7.38 24.03
N GLU A 264 -6.61 -6.46 24.88
CA GLU A 264 -6.45 -6.69 26.32
C GLU A 264 -7.81 -6.88 27.00
N LEU A 265 -8.78 -6.03 26.69
CA LEU A 265 -10.13 -6.12 27.28
C LEU A 265 -10.89 -7.35 26.80
N GLU A 266 -10.66 -7.78 25.56
CA GLU A 266 -11.19 -9.04 25.04
C GLU A 266 -10.58 -10.26 25.75
N ASN A 267 -9.26 -10.27 25.96
CA ASN A 267 -8.57 -11.33 26.70
C ASN A 267 -8.97 -11.38 28.19
N GLU A 268 -9.37 -10.26 28.77
CA GLU A 268 -9.97 -10.18 30.11
C GLU A 268 -11.43 -10.66 30.17
N GLY A 269 -12.01 -11.11 29.05
CA GLY A 269 -13.38 -11.60 28.95
C GLY A 269 -14.45 -10.51 29.00
N LYS A 270 -14.07 -9.25 28.77
CA LYS A 270 -15.02 -8.11 28.79
C LYS A 270 -15.78 -7.94 27.47
N PHE A 271 -15.34 -8.58 26.39
CA PHE A 271 -15.97 -8.55 25.07
C PHE A 271 -15.98 -9.95 24.42
N ASN A 272 -16.92 -10.19 23.50
CA ASN A 272 -17.02 -11.47 22.80
C ASN A 272 -15.87 -11.61 21.78
N SER A 273 -15.08 -12.68 21.90
CA SER A 273 -13.78 -12.86 21.24
C SER A 273 -13.82 -13.22 19.75
N GLN A 274 -14.99 -13.13 19.11
CA GLN A 274 -15.23 -13.67 17.77
C GLN A 274 -16.00 -12.72 16.85
N LEU A 275 -16.11 -11.42 17.17
CA LEU A 275 -16.86 -10.50 16.31
C LEU A 275 -16.10 -10.06 15.06
N VAL A 276 -14.76 -10.18 15.05
CA VAL A 276 -13.91 -9.88 13.91
C VAL A 276 -12.94 -11.03 13.70
N MET A 277 -12.90 -11.60 12.51
CA MET A 277 -12.10 -12.78 12.23
C MET A 277 -11.59 -12.85 10.79
N THR A 278 -10.52 -13.62 10.61
CA THR A 278 -10.00 -14.03 9.30
C THR A 278 -10.78 -15.22 8.74
N ALA A 279 -10.63 -15.50 7.44
CA ALA A 279 -11.28 -16.64 6.79
C ALA A 279 -10.91 -17.97 7.45
N ALA A 280 -9.63 -18.16 7.76
CA ALA A 280 -9.15 -19.36 8.44
C ALA A 280 -9.72 -19.52 9.86
N GLN A 281 -9.97 -18.41 10.57
CA GLN A 281 -10.62 -18.46 11.89
C GLN A 281 -12.12 -18.77 11.77
N PHE A 282 -12.80 -18.22 10.77
CA PHE A 282 -14.20 -18.52 10.50
C PHE A 282 -14.42 -19.98 10.11
N ASP A 283 -13.58 -20.51 9.23
CA ASP A 283 -13.66 -21.91 8.78
C ASP A 283 -13.39 -22.92 9.91
N ALA A 284 -12.81 -22.47 11.02
CA ALA A 284 -12.51 -23.29 12.20
C ALA A 284 -13.62 -23.29 13.28
N LEU A 285 -14.69 -22.51 13.10
CA LEU A 285 -15.87 -22.45 13.98
C LEU A 285 -16.85 -23.60 13.70
#